data_AF-A0A7W0F1N4-F1
#
_entry.id   AF-A0A7W0F1N4-F1
#
_cell.length_a   1.000
_cell.length_b   1.000
_cell.length_c   1.000
_cell.angle_alpha   90.00
_cell.angle_beta   90.00
_cell.angle_gamma   90.00
#
_symmetry.space_group_name_H-M   'P 1'
#
loop_
_entity.id
_entity.type
_entity.pdbx_description
1 polymer ?
#
loop_
_entity_poly.entity_id
_entity_poly.type
_entity_poly.pdbx_seq_one_letter_code
_entity_poly.pdbx_strand_id
1 'polypeptide(L)'
;MKVILYSALPGGLSIQVLGSLNRTASPEQIEVYEDVRYLMQRLSLNLADISILVLLVQKKQDLSDLLLIRNHIIGHRVIMVLPDQEPDTLSKAHLLYPRFLTYMDSDFEDLNAVLGKMIHYIDINSKIRNVLKAENTYLQAIGS
;
A
#
# COMPACT_ATOMS: atom_id res chain seq x y z
N MET A 1 11.10 -2.93 0.77
CA MET A 1 9.75 -2.35 0.62
C MET A 1 8.98 -3.18 -0.40
N LYS A 2 7.68 -3.38 -0.17
CA LYS A 2 6.78 -4.06 -1.10
C LYS A 2 5.59 -3.16 -1.44
N VAL A 3 5.06 -3.31 -2.65
CA VAL A 3 3.78 -2.77 -3.07
C VAL A 3 2.78 -3.93 -3.04
N ILE A 4 1.73 -3.81 -2.25
CA ILE A 4 0.75 -4.87 -2.07
C ILE A 4 -0.55 -4.42 -2.73
N LEU A 5 -0.95 -5.13 -3.78
CA LEU A 5 -2.23 -4.98 -4.44
C LEU A 5 -3.23 -5.91 -3.77
N TYR A 6 -4.35 -5.37 -3.31
CA TYR A 6 -5.50 -6.14 -2.87
C TYR A 6 -6.69 -5.91 -3.79
N SER A 7 -7.32 -6.99 -4.24
CA SER A 7 -8.57 -6.94 -5.01
C SER A 7 -9.43 -8.16 -4.69
N ALA A 8 -10.52 -7.98 -3.96
CA ALA A 8 -11.44 -9.07 -3.60
C ALA A 8 -12.07 -9.77 -4.81
N LEU A 9 -12.20 -9.04 -5.92
CA LEU A 9 -12.77 -9.53 -7.17
C LEU A 9 -11.71 -9.42 -8.28
N PRO A 10 -11.07 -10.52 -8.69
CA PRO A 10 -10.17 -10.49 -9.85
C PRO A 10 -10.97 -10.16 -11.11
N GLY A 11 -10.38 -9.37 -12.02
CA GLY A 11 -11.03 -8.97 -13.26
C GLY A 11 -10.26 -7.93 -14.06
N GLY A 12 -10.92 -7.32 -15.05
CA GLY A 12 -10.31 -6.33 -15.94
C GLY A 12 -9.68 -5.16 -15.18
N LEU A 13 -10.37 -4.66 -14.16
CA LEU A 13 -9.85 -3.57 -13.31
C LEU A 13 -8.58 -3.97 -12.56
N SER A 14 -8.54 -5.16 -11.94
CA SER A 14 -7.35 -5.60 -11.19
C SER A 14 -6.16 -5.82 -12.11
N ILE A 15 -6.39 -6.32 -13.33
CA ILE A 15 -5.37 -6.46 -14.37
C ILE A 15 -4.88 -5.08 -14.84
N GLN A 16 -5.79 -4.13 -15.07
CA GLN A 16 -5.46 -2.77 -15.49
C GLN A 16 -4.63 -2.04 -14.43
N VAL A 17 -5.04 -2.10 -13.16
CA VAL A 17 -4.27 -1.50 -12.07
C VAL A 17 -2.93 -2.21 -11.93
N LEU A 18 -2.87 -3.55 -11.93
CA LEU A 18 -1.59 -4.27 -11.87
C LEU A 18 -0.65 -3.88 -13.02
N GLY A 19 -1.16 -3.78 -14.24
CA GLY A 19 -0.41 -3.28 -15.39
C GLY A 19 0.10 -1.86 -15.20
N SER A 20 -0.68 -1.02 -14.51
CA SER A 20 -0.28 0.32 -14.07
C SER A 20 0.86 0.27 -13.05
N LEU A 21 0.74 -0.54 -12.00
CA LEU A 21 1.77 -0.67 -10.95
C LEU A 21 3.10 -1.14 -11.53
N ASN A 22 3.09 -2.09 -12.48
CA ASN A 22 4.28 -2.60 -13.16
C ASN A 22 5.03 -1.53 -13.98
N ARG A 23 4.41 -0.39 -14.31
CA ARG A 23 5.12 0.75 -14.94
C ARG A 23 5.98 1.53 -13.92
N THR A 24 5.69 1.39 -12.64
CA THR A 24 6.25 2.23 -11.57
C THR A 24 7.11 1.44 -10.58
N ALA A 25 6.75 0.18 -10.32
CA ALA A 25 7.47 -0.73 -9.42
C ALA A 25 7.88 -1.99 -10.18
N SER A 26 9.01 -2.59 -9.79
CA SER A 26 9.45 -3.86 -10.39
C SER A 26 8.50 -5.00 -10.00
N PRO A 27 8.25 -5.99 -10.87
CA PRO A 27 7.35 -7.10 -10.58
C PRO A 27 7.69 -7.85 -9.28
N GLU A 28 8.98 -7.96 -8.93
CA GLU A 28 9.45 -8.63 -7.71
C GLU A 28 9.12 -7.83 -6.44
N GLN A 29 8.77 -6.55 -6.57
CA GLN A 29 8.32 -5.70 -5.47
C GLN A 29 6.81 -5.76 -5.26
N ILE A 30 6.06 -6.31 -6.21
CA ILE A 30 4.60 -6.34 -6.19
C ILE A 30 4.12 -7.69 -5.65
N GLU A 31 3.23 -7.64 -4.66
CA GLU A 31 2.51 -8.80 -4.14
C GLU A 31 1.02 -8.60 -4.39
N VAL A 32 0.28 -9.65 -4.76
CA VAL A 32 -1.15 -9.58 -5.07
C VAL A 32 -1.92 -10.49 -4.13
N TYR A 33 -3.01 -9.97 -3.55
CA TYR A 33 -3.89 -10.70 -2.64
C TYR A 33 -5.35 -10.52 -3.05
N GLU A 34 -6.08 -11.62 -3.09
CA GLU A 34 -7.51 -11.65 -3.42
C GLU A 34 -8.40 -11.96 -2.21
N ASP A 35 -7.79 -12.42 -1.10
CA ASP A 35 -8.47 -12.73 0.15
C ASP A 35 -7.94 -11.84 1.28
N VAL A 36 -8.86 -11.18 1.98
CA VAL A 36 -8.54 -10.28 3.09
C VAL A 36 -7.82 -11.00 4.24
N ARG A 37 -8.04 -12.30 4.42
CA ARG A 37 -7.39 -13.14 5.44
C ARG A 37 -5.91 -13.33 5.13
N TYR A 38 -5.58 -13.62 3.87
CA TYR A 38 -4.18 -13.75 3.43
C TYR A 38 -3.47 -12.39 3.46
N LEU A 39 -4.17 -11.31 3.09
CA LEU A 39 -3.65 -9.96 3.27
C LEU A 39 -3.33 -9.70 4.76
N MET A 40 -4.29 -9.92 5.67
CA MET A 40 -4.10 -9.72 7.11
C MET A 40 -2.91 -10.52 7.65
N GLN A 41 -2.81 -11.80 7.27
CA GLN A 41 -1.68 -12.64 7.64
C GLN A 41 -0.36 -12.03 7.15
N ARG A 42 -0.30 -11.56 5.90
CA ARG A 42 0.88 -10.90 5.34
C ARG A 42 1.26 -9.62 6.08
N LEU A 43 0.28 -8.79 6.47
CA LEU A 43 0.51 -7.55 7.21
C LEU A 43 0.98 -7.82 8.65
N SER A 44 0.66 -8.99 9.20
CA SER A 44 1.07 -9.40 10.55
C SER A 44 2.53 -9.89 10.63
N LEU A 45 3.09 -10.36 9.51
CA LEU A 45 4.39 -11.07 9.51
C LEU A 45 5.62 -10.16 9.60
N ASN A 46 5.51 -8.85 9.38
CA ASN A 46 6.67 -7.93 9.39
C ASN A 46 6.29 -6.47 9.66
N LEU A 47 6.05 -6.12 10.93
CA LEU A 47 5.67 -4.75 11.35
C LEU A 47 6.74 -3.68 11.05
N ALA A 48 8.00 -4.07 10.84
CA ALA A 48 9.11 -3.14 10.59
C ALA A 48 9.19 -2.64 9.14
N ASP A 49 8.59 -3.37 8.19
CA ASP A 49 8.65 -3.05 6.76
C ASP A 49 7.40 -2.27 6.34
N ILE A 50 7.58 -0.97 6.11
CA ILE A 50 6.50 -0.13 5.58
C ILE A 50 6.23 -0.54 4.13
N SER A 51 5.05 -1.12 3.89
CA SER A 51 4.55 -1.42 2.56
C SER A 51 3.66 -0.29 2.03
N ILE A 52 3.51 -0.23 0.71
CA ILE A 52 2.48 0.58 0.06
C ILE A 52 1.32 -0.36 -0.28
N LEU A 53 0.14 -0.10 0.26
CA LEU A 53 -1.08 -0.84 -0.03
C LEU A 53 -1.85 -0.13 -1.14
N VAL A 54 -2.17 -0.85 -2.21
CA VAL A 54 -3.10 -0.43 -3.26
C VAL A 54 -4.35 -1.28 -3.10
N LEU A 55 -5.42 -0.69 -2.55
CA LEU A 55 -6.66 -1.40 -2.22
C LEU A 55 -7.72 -1.09 -3.28
N LEU A 56 -8.14 -2.09 -4.04
CA LEU A 56 -9.24 -1.99 -4.98
C LEU A 56 -10.54 -2.35 -4.25
N VAL A 57 -11.39 -1.36 -4.07
CA VAL A 57 -12.74 -1.49 -3.52
C VAL A 57 -13.69 -1.43 -4.71
N GLN A 58 -14.31 -2.56 -5.05
CA GLN A 58 -15.27 -2.64 -6.15
C GLN A 58 -16.71 -2.62 -5.65
N LYS A 59 -16.93 -2.97 -4.38
CA LYS A 59 -18.22 -2.95 -3.71
C LYS A 59 -18.07 -2.39 -2.30
N LYS A 60 -19.18 -1.85 -1.75
CA LYS A 60 -19.23 -1.37 -0.37
C LYS A 60 -18.89 -2.44 0.68
N GLN A 61 -19.12 -3.71 0.36
CA GLN A 61 -18.75 -4.84 1.22
C GLN A 61 -17.23 -4.95 1.37
N ASP A 62 -16.47 -4.79 0.28
CA ASP A 62 -14.99 -4.88 0.31
C ASP A 62 -14.40 -3.88 1.30
N LEU A 63 -14.98 -2.68 1.36
CA LEU A 63 -14.57 -1.65 2.31
C LEU A 63 -14.88 -2.04 3.76
N SER A 64 -16.02 -2.68 4.00
CA SER A 64 -16.38 -3.22 5.32
C SER A 64 -15.39 -4.30 5.76
N ASP A 65 -15.01 -5.20 4.85
CA ASP A 65 -14.04 -6.27 5.13
C ASP A 65 -12.65 -5.72 5.44
N LEU A 66 -12.21 -4.70 4.71
CA LEU A 66 -10.95 -4.00 4.98
C LEU A 66 -10.96 -3.27 6.33
N LEU A 67 -12.10 -2.71 6.74
CA LEU A 67 -12.23 -2.06 8.04
C LEU A 67 -12.10 -3.03 9.22
N LEU A 68 -12.47 -4.31 9.04
CA LEU A 68 -12.28 -5.34 10.07
C LEU A 68 -10.79 -5.57 10.39
N ILE A 69 -9.91 -5.37 9.41
CA ILE A 69 -8.46 -5.53 9.56
C ILE A 69 -7.72 -4.19 9.67
N ARG A 70 -8.45 -3.09 9.88
CA ARG A 70 -7.93 -1.71 9.93
C ARG A 70 -6.64 -1.56 10.73
N ASN A 71 -6.55 -2.20 11.90
CA ASN A 71 -5.37 -2.08 12.77
C ASN A 71 -4.08 -2.63 12.13
N HIS A 72 -4.20 -3.57 11.18
CA HIS A 72 -3.06 -4.07 10.40
C HIS A 72 -2.72 -3.14 9.22
N ILE A 73 -3.67 -2.33 8.75
CA ILE A 73 -3.52 -1.42 7.61
C ILE A 73 -2.86 -0.08 8.00
N ILE A 74 -3.21 0.50 9.15
CA ILE A 74 -2.85 1.89 9.52
C ILE A 74 -1.34 2.16 9.60
N GLY A 75 -0.53 1.13 9.83
CA GLY A 75 0.93 1.25 9.82
C GLY A 75 1.53 1.40 8.41
N HIS A 76 0.73 1.40 7.35
CA HIS A 76 1.19 1.32 5.97
C HIS A 76 0.75 2.54 5.14
N ARG A 77 1.37 2.72 3.98
CA ARG A 77 0.96 3.79 3.06
C ARG A 77 -0.19 3.29 2.21
N VAL A 78 -1.38 3.87 2.34
CA VAL A 78 -2.57 3.38 1.65
C VAL A 78 -2.90 4.26 0.44
N ILE A 79 -3.13 3.63 -0.71
CA ILE A 79 -3.77 4.18 -1.91
C ILE A 79 -5.03 3.36 -2.13
N MET A 80 -6.16 4.00 -2.41
CA MET A 80 -7.41 3.27 -2.69
C MET A 80 -8.03 3.67 -4.02
N VAL A 81 -8.56 2.66 -4.71
CA VAL A 81 -9.43 2.80 -5.87
C VAL A 81 -10.84 2.49 -5.40
N LEU A 82 -11.74 3.48 -5.44
CA LEU A 82 -13.09 3.40 -4.90
C LEU A 82 -14.14 3.23 -6.00
N PRO A 83 -15.31 2.64 -5.69
CA PRO A 83 -16.35 2.39 -6.68
C PRO A 83 -17.18 3.64 -7.01
N ASP A 84 -17.25 4.60 -6.09
CA ASP A 84 -18.07 5.80 -6.20
C ASP A 84 -17.55 6.92 -5.29
N GLN A 85 -18.17 8.10 -5.42
CA GLN A 85 -17.92 9.30 -4.59
C GLN A 85 -18.99 9.48 -3.51
N GLU A 86 -19.75 8.43 -3.18
CA GLU A 86 -20.85 8.56 -2.24
C GLU A 86 -20.32 8.89 -0.84
N PRO A 87 -21.00 9.78 -0.08
CA PRO A 87 -20.54 10.18 1.25
C PRO A 87 -20.27 9.02 2.22
N ASP A 88 -21.07 7.94 2.15
CA ASP A 88 -20.87 6.73 2.95
C ASP A 88 -19.54 6.01 2.59
N THR A 89 -19.25 5.88 1.30
CA THR A 89 -18.03 5.26 0.78
C THR A 89 -16.81 6.09 1.19
N LEU A 90 -16.85 7.41 0.98
CA LEU A 90 -15.75 8.32 1.34
C LEU A 90 -15.50 8.33 2.84
N SER A 91 -16.56 8.41 3.66
CA SER A 91 -16.42 8.43 5.12
C SER A 91 -15.74 7.17 5.64
N LYS A 92 -16.16 5.99 5.16
CA LYS A 92 -15.53 4.70 5.51
C LYS A 92 -14.11 4.59 4.97
N ALA A 93 -13.87 5.06 3.75
CA ALA A 93 -12.55 5.08 3.13
C ALA A 93 -11.55 5.87 3.96
N HIS A 94 -11.94 7.06 4.44
CA HIS A 94 -11.08 7.90 5.26
C HIS A 94 -10.69 7.29 6.61
N LEU A 95 -11.46 6.32 7.14
CA LEU A 95 -11.10 5.60 8.38
C LEU A 95 -9.83 4.74 8.21
N LEU A 96 -9.44 4.38 6.98
CA LEU A 96 -8.22 3.66 6.66
C LEU A 96 -7.01 4.60 6.42
N TYR A 97 -7.20 5.91 6.57
CA TYR A 97 -6.18 6.96 6.35
C TYR A 97 -5.44 6.83 5.01
N PRO A 98 -6.17 6.81 3.87
CA PRO A 98 -5.56 6.83 2.56
C PRO A 98 -4.71 8.09 2.39
N ARG A 99 -3.57 7.93 1.74
CA ARG A 99 -2.75 9.03 1.25
C ARG A 99 -3.21 9.51 -0.12
N PHE A 100 -3.95 8.68 -0.84
CA PHE A 100 -4.54 9.00 -2.13
C PHE A 100 -5.77 8.15 -2.38
N LEU A 101 -6.78 8.77 -3.00
CA LEU A 101 -8.02 8.16 -3.43
C LEU A 101 -8.19 8.45 -4.91
N THR A 102 -8.55 7.41 -5.67
CA THR A 102 -9.02 7.53 -7.05
C THR A 102 -10.24 6.61 -7.24
N TYR A 103 -10.79 6.57 -8.44
CA TYR A 103 -12.03 5.87 -8.78
C TYR A 103 -11.81 4.83 -9.89
N MET A 104 -12.69 3.83 -9.93
CA MET A 104 -12.60 2.70 -10.87
C MET A 104 -12.62 3.11 -12.35
N ASP A 105 -13.18 4.27 -12.67
CA ASP A 105 -13.31 4.84 -14.01
C ASP A 105 -12.15 5.77 -14.41
N SER A 106 -11.15 5.94 -13.54
CA SER A 106 -9.95 6.75 -13.85
C SER A 106 -8.96 6.04 -14.77
N ASP A 107 -8.02 6.80 -15.34
CA ASP A 107 -6.94 6.29 -16.18
C ASP A 107 -5.74 5.71 -15.40
N PHE A 108 -5.74 5.88 -14.07
CA PHE A 108 -4.69 5.49 -13.12
C PHE A 108 -3.32 6.17 -13.31
N GLU A 109 -3.22 7.25 -14.09
CA GLU A 109 -1.97 7.99 -14.24
C GLU A 109 -1.58 8.72 -12.95
N ASP A 110 -2.53 9.38 -12.30
CA ASP A 110 -2.31 9.99 -10.98
C ASP A 110 -1.93 8.95 -9.91
N LEU A 111 -2.50 7.74 -10.00
CA LEU A 111 -2.15 6.64 -9.12
C LEU A 111 -0.66 6.28 -9.28
N ASN A 112 -0.16 6.16 -10.51
CA ASN A 112 1.26 5.86 -10.77
C ASN A 112 2.17 6.99 -10.28
N ALA A 113 1.81 8.24 -10.54
CA ALA A 113 2.60 9.40 -10.11
C ALA A 113 2.73 9.44 -8.58
N VAL A 114 1.62 9.23 -7.88
CA VAL A 114 1.59 9.15 -6.41
C VAL A 114 2.38 7.94 -5.90
N LEU A 115 2.20 6.77 -6.49
CA LEU A 115 2.94 5.56 -6.14
C LEU A 115 4.45 5.78 -6.28
N GLY A 116 4.90 6.31 -7.42
CA GLY A 116 6.31 6.59 -7.67
C GLY A 116 6.90 7.57 -6.65
N LYS A 117 6.14 8.62 -6.30
CA LYS A 117 6.53 9.54 -5.23
C LYS A 117 6.67 8.83 -3.89
N MET A 118 5.73 7.95 -3.52
CA MET A 118 5.81 7.20 -2.27
C MET A 118 7.01 6.25 -2.21
N ILE A 119 7.28 5.51 -3.31
CA ILE A 119 8.43 4.62 -3.44
C ILE A 119 9.72 5.41 -3.24
N HIS A 120 9.87 6.52 -3.97
CA HIS A 120 11.04 7.38 -3.87
C HIS A 120 11.32 7.85 -2.43
N TYR A 121 10.29 8.29 -1.71
CA TYR A 121 10.44 8.70 -0.31
C TYR A 121 10.78 7.53 0.63
N ILE A 122 10.29 6.32 0.37
CA ILE A 122 10.65 5.14 1.19
C ILE A 122 12.11 4.78 0.97
N ASP A 123 12.56 4.76 -0.28
CA ASP A 123 13.93 4.41 -0.62
C ASP A 123 14.92 5.39 -0.02
N ILE A 124 14.67 6.71 -0.10
CA ILE A 124 15.50 7.72 0.56
C ILE A 124 15.55 7.49 2.08
N ASN A 125 14.39 7.33 2.72
CA ASN A 125 14.33 7.18 4.18
C ASN A 125 14.99 5.88 4.66
N SER A 126 14.91 4.81 3.87
CA SER A 126 15.59 3.54 4.18
C SER A 126 17.11 3.68 4.08
N LYS A 127 17.62 4.37 3.06
CA LYS A 127 19.06 4.66 2.91
C LYS A 127 19.60 5.47 4.09
N ILE A 128 18.91 6.54 4.49
CA ILE A 128 19.30 7.37 5.65
C ILE A 128 19.33 6.53 6.93
N ARG A 129 18.28 5.74 7.18
CA ARG A 129 18.20 4.87 8.36
C ARG A 129 19.35 3.86 8.42
N ASN A 130 19.76 3.32 7.28
CA ASN A 130 20.86 2.36 7.21
C ASN A 130 22.22 3.02 7.48
N VAL A 131 22.45 4.24 6.98
CA VAL A 131 23.68 5.01 7.29
C VAL A 131 23.76 5.31 8.79
N LEU A 132 22.68 5.81 9.40
CA LEU A 132 22.64 6.11 10.83
C LEU A 132 22.87 4.87 11.70
N LYS A 133 22.34 3.70 11.29
CA LYS A 133 22.59 2.42 11.98
C LYS A 133 24.05 2.00 11.88
N ALA A 134 24.67 2.17 10.72
CA ALA A 134 26.08 1.81 10.50
C ALA A 134 27.01 2.70 11.35
N GLU A 135 26.78 4.02 11.38
CA GLU A 135 27.56 4.95 12.22
C GLU A 135 27.43 4.63 13.71
N ASN A 136 26.22 4.36 14.20
CA ASN A 136 26.01 4.02 15.61
C ASN A 136 26.70 2.69 15.99
N THR A 137 26.67 1.70 15.08
CA THR A 137 27.39 0.43 15.27
C THR A 137 28.90 0.64 15.32
N TYR A 138 29.44 1.52 14.47
CA TYR A 138 30.86 1.88 14.46
C TYR A 138 31.29 2.60 15.74
N LEU A 139 30.50 3.56 16.21
CA LEU A 139 30.77 4.30 17.45
C LEU A 139 30.74 3.39 18.69
N GLN A 140 29.87 2.39 18.72
CA GLN A 140 29.84 1.39 19.81
C GLN A 140 31.06 0.46 19.78
N ALA A 141 31.57 0.13 18.60
CA ALA A 141 32.73 -0.76 18.43
C ALA A 141 34.07 -0.12 18.82
N ILE A 142 34.21 1.21 18.73
CA ILE A 142 35.43 1.94 19.11
C ILE A 142 35.42 2.45 20.56
N GLY A 143 34.26 2.42 21.22
CA GLY A 143 34.07 2.87 22.60
C GLY A 143 34.07 1.75 23.64
N SER A 144 34.38 0.52 23.24
CA SER A 144 34.48 -0.70 24.08
C SER A 144 35.92 -1.22 24.10
#